data_AF-A0A519RVF0-F1
#
_entry.id   AF-A0A519RVF0-F1
#
_cell.length_a   1.000
_cell.length_b   1.000
_cell.length_c   1.000
_cell.angle_alpha   90.00
_cell.angle_beta   90.00
_cell.angle_gamma   90.00
#
_symmetry.space_group_name_H-M   'P 1'
#
loop_
_entity.id
_entity.type
_entity.pdbx_description
1 polymer ?
#
loop_
_entity_poly.entity_id
_entity_poly.type
_entity_poly.pdbx_seq_one_letter_code
_entity_poly.pdbx_strand_id
1 'polypeptide(L)'
;GLSCALGFWAINYLLKKKYLLFSLVVTVSFFIHSTAILWVIILPICFYVKNKMFYFILPVFCTIGLFFNPFPLLLSLGGVPEHMAIYLAEEGGGGFMVTVFGFVIMGIYILFQKYFIDLDEDNAFYFRFFALGVGLNLLFIQSAIFQRFTYLLFQFGVLLLPSLLLALQKGKHRYNFVFLHFALACFLLYYAFKLIAPGIIRPYSY
;
A
#
# COMPACT_ATOMS: atom_id res chain seq x y z
N GLY A 1 12.18 -6.15 -1.94
CA GLY A 1 12.89 -4.99 -2.50
C GLY A 1 12.81 -4.96 -4.01
N LEU A 2 13.70 -5.69 -4.71
CA LEU A 2 13.80 -5.66 -6.18
C LEU A 2 12.51 -6.05 -6.92
N SER A 3 11.83 -7.14 -6.52
CA SER A 3 10.55 -7.55 -7.12
C SER A 3 9.45 -6.49 -6.96
N CYS A 4 9.44 -5.75 -5.83
CA CYS A 4 8.49 -4.64 -5.62
C CYS A 4 8.72 -3.50 -6.61
N ALA A 5 9.99 -3.09 -6.79
CA ALA A 5 10.37 -2.06 -7.75
C ALA A 5 10.04 -2.47 -9.20
N LEU A 6 10.29 -3.73 -9.57
CA LEU A 6 9.89 -4.25 -10.87
C LEU A 6 8.36 -4.22 -11.04
N GLY A 7 7.62 -4.61 -10.02
CA GLY A 7 6.15 -4.50 -10.03
C GLY A 7 5.66 -3.06 -10.23
N PHE A 8 6.30 -2.10 -9.56
CA PHE A 8 6.00 -0.67 -9.74
C PHE A 8 6.26 -0.20 -11.19
N TRP A 9 7.42 -0.56 -11.76
CA TRP A 9 7.74 -0.25 -13.15
C TRP A 9 6.81 -0.94 -14.16
N ALA A 10 6.41 -2.17 -13.88
CA ALA A 10 5.44 -2.89 -14.70
C ALA A 10 4.12 -2.08 -14.78
N ILE A 11 3.56 -1.66 -13.65
CA ILE A 11 2.33 -0.86 -13.65
C ILE A 11 2.49 0.44 -14.45
N ASN A 12 3.62 1.15 -14.29
CA ASN A 12 3.90 2.34 -15.09
C ASN A 12 3.96 2.04 -16.60
N TYR A 13 4.55 0.91 -17.02
CA TYR A 13 4.53 0.50 -18.43
C TYR A 13 3.14 0.11 -18.93
N LEU A 14 2.31 -0.51 -18.09
CA LEU A 14 0.93 -0.84 -18.40
C LEU A 14 0.11 0.44 -18.66
N LEU A 15 0.20 1.43 -17.77
CA LEU A 15 -0.50 2.71 -17.90
C LEU A 15 -0.06 3.48 -19.15
N LYS A 16 1.24 3.43 -19.48
CA LYS A 16 1.80 4.01 -20.72
C LYS A 16 1.54 3.17 -21.99
N LYS A 17 0.72 2.13 -21.92
CA LYS A 17 0.38 1.23 -23.04
C LYS A 17 1.58 0.53 -23.67
N LYS A 18 2.70 0.40 -22.93
CA LYS A 18 3.92 -0.31 -23.37
C LYS A 18 3.84 -1.78 -22.97
N TYR A 19 2.90 -2.51 -23.56
CA TYR A 19 2.54 -3.88 -23.13
C TYR A 19 3.69 -4.88 -23.21
N LEU A 20 4.58 -4.76 -24.19
CA LEU A 20 5.76 -5.64 -24.30
C LEU A 20 6.69 -5.49 -23.08
N LEU A 21 6.99 -4.25 -22.70
CA LEU A 21 7.84 -3.96 -21.54
C LEU A 21 7.14 -4.36 -20.24
N PHE A 22 5.83 -4.13 -20.14
CA PHE A 22 5.03 -4.62 -19.02
C PHE A 22 5.18 -6.14 -18.86
N SER A 23 4.91 -6.92 -19.91
CA SER A 23 4.99 -8.38 -19.86
C SER A 23 6.41 -8.87 -19.53
N LEU A 24 7.45 -8.25 -20.10
CA LEU A 24 8.84 -8.61 -19.81
C LEU A 24 9.19 -8.36 -18.33
N VAL A 25 8.83 -7.20 -17.80
CA VAL A 25 9.13 -6.84 -16.40
C VAL A 25 8.34 -7.70 -15.42
N VAL A 26 7.08 -8.04 -15.72
CA VAL A 26 6.29 -8.97 -14.91
C VAL A 26 6.95 -10.35 -14.89
N THR A 27 7.33 -10.88 -16.05
CA THR A 27 8.02 -12.18 -16.16
C THR A 27 9.35 -12.20 -15.38
N VAL A 28 10.17 -11.15 -15.50
CA VAL A 28 11.40 -11.02 -14.71
C VAL A 28 11.09 -10.97 -13.20
N SER A 29 10.04 -10.27 -12.80
CA SER A 29 9.61 -10.21 -11.40
C SER A 29 9.20 -11.58 -10.86
N PHE A 30 8.52 -12.41 -11.67
CA PHE A 30 8.18 -13.80 -11.33
C PHE A 30 9.41 -14.67 -11.09
N PHE A 31 10.43 -14.57 -11.94
CA PHE A 31 11.67 -15.33 -11.75
C PHE A 31 12.45 -14.91 -10.50
N ILE A 32 12.30 -13.66 -10.05
CA ILE A 32 12.95 -13.16 -8.84
C ILE A 32 12.18 -13.58 -7.59
N HIS A 33 10.85 -13.47 -7.59
CA HIS A 33 10.04 -13.84 -6.44
C HIS A 33 8.63 -14.26 -6.85
N SER A 34 8.19 -15.40 -6.31
CA SER A 34 6.85 -15.97 -6.50
C SER A 34 5.70 -15.03 -6.13
N THR A 35 5.94 -14.01 -5.31
CA THR A 35 4.93 -13.02 -4.88
C THR A 35 4.43 -12.16 -6.03
N ALA A 36 5.16 -12.12 -7.15
CA ALA A 36 4.68 -11.49 -8.37
C ALA A 36 3.36 -12.10 -8.88
N ILE A 37 2.99 -13.32 -8.44
CA ILE A 37 1.69 -13.92 -8.74
C ILE A 37 0.51 -13.08 -8.27
N LEU A 38 0.69 -12.27 -7.23
CA LEU A 38 -0.34 -11.37 -6.73
C LEU A 38 -0.75 -10.34 -7.80
N TRP A 39 0.13 -9.98 -8.73
CA TRP A 39 -0.23 -9.09 -9.83
C TRP A 39 -1.33 -9.68 -10.71
N VAL A 40 -1.34 -11.00 -10.93
CA VAL A 40 -2.36 -11.68 -11.75
C VAL A 40 -3.75 -11.55 -11.13
N ILE A 41 -3.85 -11.51 -9.80
CA ILE A 41 -5.11 -11.38 -9.08
C ILE A 41 -5.52 -9.91 -8.95
N ILE A 42 -4.56 -9.05 -8.57
CA ILE A 42 -4.84 -7.65 -8.22
C ILE A 42 -5.10 -6.79 -9.45
N LEU A 43 -4.36 -7.00 -10.55
CA LEU A 43 -4.50 -6.19 -11.77
C LEU A 43 -5.92 -6.23 -12.36
N PRO A 44 -6.54 -7.40 -12.58
CA PRO A 44 -7.91 -7.46 -13.09
C PRO A 44 -8.89 -6.72 -12.18
N ILE A 45 -8.79 -6.90 -10.85
CA ILE A 45 -9.68 -6.23 -9.89
C ILE A 45 -9.55 -4.72 -10.03
N CYS A 46 -8.33 -4.19 -9.99
CA CYS A 46 -8.05 -2.76 -10.17
C CYS A 46 -8.52 -2.23 -11.53
N PHE A 47 -8.39 -3.03 -12.59
CA PHE A 47 -8.73 -2.62 -13.96
C PHE A 47 -10.24 -2.58 -14.20
N TYR A 48 -10.97 -3.61 -13.78
CA TYR A 48 -12.40 -3.76 -14.02
C TYR A 48 -13.26 -3.01 -12.99
N VAL A 49 -12.89 -3.05 -11.70
CA VAL A 49 -13.61 -2.31 -10.67
C VAL A 49 -13.03 -0.90 -10.61
N LYS A 50 -13.70 0.05 -11.26
CA LYS A 50 -13.27 1.47 -11.29
C LYS A 50 -13.91 2.35 -10.22
N ASN A 51 -14.88 1.81 -9.47
CA ASN A 51 -15.63 2.57 -8.47
C ASN A 51 -14.74 2.96 -7.28
N LYS A 52 -14.38 4.23 -7.17
CA LYS A 52 -13.51 4.75 -6.09
C LYS A 52 -14.09 4.51 -4.69
N MET A 53 -15.41 4.61 -4.52
CA MET A 53 -16.07 4.42 -3.23
C MET A 53 -15.95 2.98 -2.74
N PHE A 54 -15.94 2.00 -3.66
CA PHE A 54 -15.68 0.60 -3.31
C PHE A 54 -14.31 0.48 -2.61
N TYR A 55 -13.25 1.05 -3.20
CA TYR A 55 -11.91 1.00 -2.61
C TYR A 55 -11.79 1.78 -1.31
N PHE A 56 -12.55 2.85 -1.14
CA PHE A 56 -12.56 3.60 0.12
C PHE A 56 -13.21 2.84 1.26
N ILE A 57 -14.33 2.17 0.99
CA ILE A 57 -15.09 1.43 2.00
C ILE A 57 -14.46 0.06 2.25
N LEU A 58 -13.77 -0.53 1.27
CA LEU A 58 -13.17 -1.87 1.38
C LEU A 58 -12.33 -2.06 2.66
N PRO A 59 -11.39 -1.17 3.05
CA PRO A 59 -10.67 -1.29 4.31
C PRO A 59 -11.58 -1.36 5.55
N VAL A 60 -12.75 -0.72 5.55
CA VAL A 60 -13.72 -0.79 6.66
C VAL A 60 -14.23 -2.22 6.81
N PHE A 61 -14.56 -2.91 5.72
CA PHE A 61 -14.94 -4.32 5.77
C PHE A 61 -13.78 -5.22 6.18
N CYS A 62 -12.55 -4.89 5.77
CA CYS A 62 -11.35 -5.63 6.15
C CYS A 62 -10.98 -5.49 7.64
N THR A 63 -11.63 -4.61 8.41
CA THR A 63 -11.45 -4.54 9.87
C THR A 63 -11.83 -5.84 10.59
N ILE A 64 -12.59 -6.73 9.94
CA ILE A 64 -12.80 -8.09 10.44
C ILE A 64 -11.49 -8.84 10.73
N GLY A 65 -10.40 -8.48 10.03
CA GLY A 65 -9.05 -9.00 10.26
C GLY A 65 -8.47 -8.69 11.65
N LEU A 66 -9.02 -7.70 12.35
CA LEU A 66 -8.66 -7.41 13.75
C LEU A 66 -9.16 -8.52 14.69
N PHE A 67 -10.29 -9.14 14.36
CA PHE A 67 -10.96 -10.14 15.21
C PHE A 67 -10.72 -11.57 14.74
N PHE A 68 -10.49 -11.75 13.44
CA PHE A 68 -10.35 -13.05 12.81
C PHE A 68 -9.13 -13.05 11.88
N ASN A 69 -8.26 -14.04 12.02
CA ASN A 69 -7.15 -14.25 11.10
C ASN A 69 -7.58 -15.21 9.97
N PRO A 70 -7.70 -14.76 8.71
CA PRO A 70 -8.03 -15.65 7.60
C PRO A 70 -6.85 -16.52 7.15
N PHE A 71 -5.64 -16.27 7.65
CA PHE A 71 -4.43 -16.96 7.19
C PHE A 71 -4.46 -18.48 7.46
N PRO A 72 -4.83 -18.99 8.64
CA PRO A 72 -4.99 -20.43 8.86
C PRO A 72 -5.97 -21.11 7.91
N LEU A 73 -7.06 -20.41 7.54
CA LEU A 73 -8.05 -20.92 6.60
C LEU A 73 -7.47 -21.03 5.19
N LEU A 74 -6.68 -20.04 4.74
CA LEU A 74 -5.94 -20.14 3.48
C LEU A 74 -4.91 -21.28 3.49
N LEU A 75 -4.23 -21.48 4.61
CA LEU A 75 -3.26 -22.56 4.75
C LEU A 75 -3.92 -23.95 4.75
N SER A 76 -5.13 -24.10 5.28
CA SER A 76 -5.88 -25.37 5.21
C SER A 76 -6.24 -25.80 3.79
N LEU A 77 -6.30 -24.85 2.83
CA LEU A 77 -6.58 -25.12 1.42
C LEU A 77 -5.35 -25.59 0.63
N GLY A 78 -4.14 -25.31 1.12
CA GLY A 78 -2.87 -25.62 0.42
C GLY A 78 -1.93 -26.56 1.17
N GLY A 79 -2.22 -26.88 2.43
CA GLY A 79 -1.31 -27.57 3.35
C GLY A 79 -0.30 -26.61 3.99
N VAL A 80 0.04 -26.85 5.27
CA VAL A 80 0.98 -26.00 6.03
C VAL A 80 2.34 -26.70 6.10
N PRO A 81 3.40 -26.15 5.47
CA PRO A 81 4.76 -26.58 5.77
C PRO A 81 5.11 -26.27 7.23
N GLU A 82 5.73 -27.19 7.97
CA GLU A 82 6.05 -27.00 9.41
C GLU A 82 6.81 -25.69 9.72
N HIS A 83 7.65 -25.22 8.79
CA HIS A 83 8.40 -23.97 8.93
C HIS A 83 7.52 -22.70 8.91
N MET A 84 6.26 -22.78 8.46
CA MET A 84 5.32 -21.66 8.47
C MET A 84 4.71 -21.41 9.86
N ALA A 85 4.82 -22.35 10.79
CA ALA A 85 4.24 -22.23 12.14
C ALA A 85 4.85 -21.07 12.95
N ILE A 86 6.12 -20.75 12.71
CA ILE A 86 6.83 -19.62 13.35
C ILE A 86 6.19 -18.27 12.97
N TYR A 87 5.58 -18.18 11.78
CA TYR A 87 4.93 -16.96 11.29
C TYR A 87 3.47 -16.82 11.72
N LEU A 88 2.94 -17.79 12.49
CA LEU A 88 1.64 -17.69 13.17
C LEU A 88 1.76 -17.05 14.56
N ALA A 89 2.98 -16.89 15.10
CA ALA A 89 3.21 -16.17 16.35
C ALA A 89 2.96 -14.66 16.13
N GLU A 90 2.04 -14.10 16.91
CA GLU A 90 1.49 -12.76 16.73
C GLU A 90 2.55 -11.64 16.79
N GLU A 91 2.72 -10.89 15.69
CA GLU A 91 3.40 -9.59 15.66
C GLU A 91 2.49 -8.53 15.01
N GLY A 92 1.44 -8.13 15.73
CA GLY A 92 0.40 -7.21 15.22
C GLY A 92 0.74 -5.71 15.24
N GLY A 93 1.75 -5.29 16.02
CA GLY A 93 1.96 -3.86 16.33
C GLY A 93 2.38 -2.99 15.14
N GLY A 94 3.25 -3.49 14.26
CA GLY A 94 3.72 -2.74 13.09
C GLY A 94 2.65 -2.53 12.02
N GLY A 95 1.79 -3.53 11.80
CA GLY A 95 0.72 -3.49 10.80
C GLY A 95 -0.36 -2.44 11.10
N PHE A 96 -0.61 -2.16 12.39
CA PHE A 96 -1.61 -1.17 12.79
C PHE A 96 -1.22 0.25 12.36
N MET A 97 0.04 0.65 12.61
CA MET A 97 0.51 1.99 12.21
C MET A 97 0.48 2.18 10.70
N VAL A 98 0.89 1.18 9.92
CA VAL A 98 0.82 1.20 8.45
C VAL A 98 -0.61 1.42 7.97
N THR A 99 -1.58 0.78 8.62
CA THR A 99 -3.00 0.97 8.31
C THR A 99 -3.48 2.39 8.62
N VAL A 100 -3.14 2.93 9.79
CA VAL A 100 -3.52 4.30 10.18
C VAL A 100 -2.99 5.31 9.15
N PHE A 101 -1.72 5.18 8.74
CA PHE A 101 -1.16 6.02 7.67
C PHE A 101 -1.88 5.81 6.34
N GLY A 102 -2.22 4.57 6.01
CA GLY A 102 -3.06 4.22 4.87
C GLY A 102 -4.36 5.00 4.83
N PHE A 103 -5.13 4.95 5.92
CA PHE A 103 -6.40 5.69 6.04
C PHE A 103 -6.22 7.20 5.94
N VAL A 104 -5.18 7.76 6.56
CA VAL A 104 -4.90 9.20 6.48
C VAL A 104 -4.66 9.62 5.02
N ILE A 105 -3.83 8.87 4.28
CA ILE A 105 -3.55 9.15 2.86
C ILE A 105 -4.81 9.00 2.01
N MET A 106 -5.61 7.95 2.25
CA MET A 106 -6.88 7.75 1.54
C MET A 106 -7.90 8.86 1.83
N GLY A 107 -8.03 9.28 3.09
CA GLY A 107 -8.91 10.37 3.51
C GLY A 107 -8.50 11.69 2.88
N ILE A 108 -7.20 12.00 2.90
CA ILE A 108 -6.62 13.15 2.19
C ILE A 108 -6.98 13.09 0.70
N TYR A 109 -6.77 11.94 0.03
CA TYR A 109 -7.08 11.80 -1.39
C TYR A 109 -8.55 12.12 -1.69
N ILE A 110 -9.49 11.60 -0.90
CA ILE A 110 -10.93 11.85 -1.11
C ILE A 110 -11.34 13.29 -0.82
N LEU A 111 -10.85 13.88 0.27
CA LEU A 111 -11.19 15.26 0.63
C LEU A 111 -10.77 16.24 -0.45
N PHE A 112 -9.62 16.00 -1.06
CA PHE A 112 -9.08 16.87 -2.09
C PHE A 112 -9.42 16.41 -3.51
N GLN A 113 -10.11 15.27 -3.72
CA GLN A 113 -10.35 14.65 -5.04
C GLN A 113 -10.91 15.60 -6.10
N LYS A 114 -11.74 16.57 -5.71
CA LYS A 114 -12.36 17.55 -6.61
C LYS A 114 -11.35 18.47 -7.28
N TYR A 115 -10.16 18.62 -6.68
CA TYR A 115 -9.04 19.37 -7.24
C TYR A 115 -8.17 18.51 -8.17
N PHE A 116 -8.52 17.24 -8.37
CA PHE A 116 -7.83 16.26 -9.22
C PHE A 116 -8.62 15.89 -10.47
N ILE A 117 -9.74 16.57 -10.76
CA ILE A 117 -10.55 16.23 -11.94
C ILE A 117 -9.68 16.31 -13.22
N ASP A 118 -8.64 17.15 -13.20
CA ASP A 118 -7.67 17.29 -14.29
C ASP A 118 -6.35 16.49 -14.11
N LEU A 119 -6.18 15.75 -13.01
CA LEU A 119 -4.96 14.98 -12.69
C LEU A 119 -5.18 13.48 -12.87
N ASP A 120 -5.23 13.08 -14.14
CA ASP A 120 -4.84 11.79 -14.74
C ASP A 120 -5.56 10.50 -14.28
N GLU A 121 -6.03 9.68 -15.23
CA GLU A 121 -6.61 8.36 -14.96
C GLU A 121 -5.64 7.44 -14.18
N ASP A 122 -4.35 7.68 -14.37
CA ASP A 122 -3.23 7.01 -13.70
C ASP A 122 -3.28 7.17 -12.18
N ASN A 123 -3.59 8.37 -11.66
CA ASN A 123 -3.67 8.60 -10.21
C ASN A 123 -4.84 7.85 -9.59
N ALA A 124 -5.97 7.76 -10.30
CA ALA A 124 -7.08 6.92 -9.85
C ALA A 124 -6.71 5.44 -9.87
N PHE A 125 -5.83 4.99 -10.78
CA PHE A 125 -5.30 3.63 -10.77
C PHE A 125 -4.36 3.38 -9.58
N TYR A 126 -3.42 4.29 -9.31
CA TYR A 126 -2.54 4.20 -8.14
C TYR A 126 -3.32 4.21 -6.82
N PHE A 127 -4.39 5.00 -6.72
CA PHE A 127 -5.27 5.01 -5.54
C PHE A 127 -5.92 3.65 -5.30
N ARG A 128 -6.40 2.98 -6.36
CA ARG A 128 -7.01 1.64 -6.25
C ARG A 128 -6.03 0.60 -5.71
N PHE A 129 -4.80 0.60 -6.23
CA PHE A 129 -3.73 -0.26 -5.73
C PHE A 129 -3.40 0.02 -4.27
N PHE A 130 -3.23 1.30 -3.93
CA PHE A 130 -2.92 1.72 -2.57
C PHE A 130 -4.02 1.31 -1.58
N ALA A 131 -5.28 1.57 -1.91
CA ALA A 131 -6.43 1.23 -1.08
C ALA A 131 -6.62 -0.28 -0.88
N LEU A 132 -6.36 -1.09 -1.92
CA LEU A 132 -6.29 -2.55 -1.76
C LEU A 132 -5.17 -2.96 -0.81
N GLY A 133 -4.02 -2.30 -0.87
CA GLY A 133 -2.93 -2.48 0.08
C GLY A 133 -3.36 -2.25 1.52
N VAL A 134 -4.05 -1.13 1.79
CA VAL A 134 -4.59 -0.81 3.12
C VAL A 134 -5.60 -1.87 3.57
N GLY A 135 -6.53 -2.28 2.69
CA GLY A 135 -7.53 -3.30 3.01
C GLY A 135 -6.92 -4.66 3.32
N LEU A 136 -6.00 -5.15 2.47
CA LEU A 136 -5.31 -6.41 2.71
C LEU A 136 -4.46 -6.36 3.99
N ASN A 137 -3.85 -5.22 4.30
CA ASN A 137 -3.08 -5.06 5.53
C ASN A 137 -3.94 -5.15 6.79
N LEU A 138 -5.17 -4.64 6.75
CA LEU A 138 -6.15 -4.82 7.81
C LEU A 138 -6.63 -6.26 7.92
N LEU A 139 -6.97 -6.87 6.78
CA LEU A 139 -7.50 -8.23 6.73
C LEU A 139 -6.49 -9.25 7.29
N PHE A 140 -5.19 -9.02 7.03
CA PHE A 140 -4.10 -9.89 7.46
C PHE A 140 -3.18 -9.22 8.49
N ILE A 141 -3.73 -8.32 9.32
CA ILE A 141 -2.92 -7.57 10.30
C ILE A 141 -2.19 -8.49 11.29
N GLN A 142 -2.68 -9.71 11.49
CA GLN A 142 -2.08 -10.70 12.39
C GLN A 142 -1.02 -11.59 11.69
N SER A 143 -0.79 -11.44 10.38
CA SER A 143 0.15 -12.25 9.61
C SER A 143 1.30 -11.41 9.06
N ALA A 144 2.49 -11.57 9.65
CA ALA A 144 3.70 -10.86 9.23
C ALA A 144 4.07 -11.12 7.76
N ILE A 145 3.80 -12.32 7.24
CA ILE A 145 4.06 -12.67 5.83
C ILE A 145 3.15 -11.83 4.91
N PHE A 146 1.85 -11.77 5.22
CA PHE A 146 0.90 -11.02 4.38
C PHE A 146 1.10 -9.50 4.48
N GLN A 147 1.50 -8.98 5.65
CA GLN A 147 1.92 -7.59 5.78
C GLN A 147 3.11 -7.25 4.86
N ARG A 148 4.03 -8.20 4.60
CA ARG A 148 5.11 -7.96 3.64
C ARG A 148 4.61 -7.85 2.20
N PHE A 149 3.53 -8.56 1.85
CA PHE A 149 2.91 -8.46 0.54
C PHE A 149 2.16 -7.13 0.36
N THR A 150 1.58 -6.57 1.43
CA THR A 150 0.87 -5.30 1.33
C THR A 150 1.83 -4.16 0.96
N TYR A 151 3.12 -4.24 1.32
CA TYR A 151 4.14 -3.29 0.87
C TYR A 151 4.29 -3.20 -0.67
N LEU A 152 3.98 -4.27 -1.42
CA LEU A 152 3.93 -4.22 -2.89
C LEU A 152 2.90 -3.22 -3.43
N LEU A 153 1.87 -2.95 -2.63
CA LEU A 153 0.75 -2.08 -2.98
C LEU A 153 0.88 -0.71 -2.32
N PHE A 154 1.39 -0.64 -1.09
CA PHE A 154 1.66 0.61 -0.38
C PHE A 154 2.67 1.51 -1.10
N GLN A 155 3.61 0.95 -1.87
CA GLN A 155 4.59 1.73 -2.63
C GLN A 155 3.95 2.73 -3.62
N PHE A 156 2.72 2.49 -4.09
CA PHE A 156 2.01 3.45 -4.94
C PHE A 156 1.57 4.72 -4.19
N GLY A 157 1.55 4.69 -2.85
CA GLY A 157 1.38 5.88 -2.01
C GLY A 157 2.46 6.94 -2.24
N VAL A 158 3.67 6.52 -2.63
CA VAL A 158 4.78 7.42 -2.98
C VAL A 158 4.48 8.26 -4.21
N LEU A 159 3.60 7.80 -5.12
CA LEU A 159 3.14 8.60 -6.25
C LEU A 159 1.94 9.48 -5.90
N LEU A 160 1.05 8.98 -5.04
CA LEU A 160 -0.17 9.70 -4.66
C LEU A 160 0.13 10.99 -3.90
N LEU A 161 1.05 10.95 -2.92
CA LEU A 161 1.37 12.10 -2.08
C LEU A 161 1.95 13.29 -2.86
N PRO A 162 3.01 13.12 -3.69
CA PRO A 162 3.58 14.22 -4.46
C PRO A 162 2.61 14.75 -5.51
N SER A 163 1.86 13.88 -6.19
CA SER A 163 0.80 14.30 -7.12
C SER A 163 -0.24 15.17 -6.41
N LEU A 164 -0.58 14.84 -5.16
CA LEU A 164 -1.51 15.61 -4.33
C LEU A 164 -0.97 16.99 -3.96
N LEU A 165 0.29 17.07 -3.59
CA LEU A 165 0.96 18.33 -3.28
C LEU A 165 1.07 19.23 -4.51
N LEU A 166 1.45 18.68 -5.66
CA LEU A 166 1.53 19.41 -6.92
C LEU A 166 0.16 19.92 -7.38
N ALA A 167 -0.91 19.13 -7.18
CA ALA A 167 -2.28 19.55 -7.47
C ALA A 167 -2.69 20.78 -6.67
N LEU A 168 -2.47 20.73 -5.35
CA LEU A 168 -2.82 21.80 -4.43
C LEU A 168 -1.98 23.06 -4.67
N GLN A 169 -0.72 22.89 -5.10
CA GLN A 169 0.17 23.99 -5.48
C GLN A 169 -0.31 24.72 -6.74
N LYS A 170 -0.71 23.96 -7.76
CA LYS A 170 -1.21 24.51 -9.04
C LYS A 170 -2.59 25.16 -8.88
N GLY A 171 -3.40 24.65 -7.95
CA GLY A 171 -4.70 25.24 -7.61
C GLY A 171 -4.58 26.58 -6.86
N LYS A 172 -5.68 27.35 -6.80
CA LYS A 172 -5.77 28.57 -5.97
C LYS A 172 -5.84 28.28 -4.45
N HIS A 173 -5.55 27.05 -4.01
CA HIS A 173 -5.79 26.55 -2.65
C HIS A 173 -4.51 26.57 -1.80
N ARG A 174 -3.82 27.71 -1.77
CA ARG A 174 -2.51 27.88 -1.10
C ARG A 174 -2.52 27.48 0.38
N TYR A 175 -3.60 27.75 1.11
CA TYR A 175 -3.72 27.38 2.52
C TYR A 175 -3.78 25.85 2.74
N ASN A 176 -4.48 25.12 1.88
CA ASN A 176 -4.56 23.66 1.96
C ASN A 176 -3.20 23.01 1.63
N PHE A 177 -2.48 23.57 0.66
CA PHE A 177 -1.11 23.17 0.34
C PHE A 177 -0.18 23.35 1.54
N VAL A 178 -0.19 24.53 2.18
CA VAL A 178 0.65 24.83 3.35
C VAL A 178 0.31 23.92 4.52
N PHE A 179 -0.98 23.72 4.81
CA PHE A 179 -1.42 22.84 5.88
C PHE A 179 -0.94 21.40 5.67
N LEU A 180 -1.08 20.87 4.45
CA LEU A 180 -0.70 19.49 4.16
C LEU A 180 0.80 19.29 4.14
N HIS A 181 1.56 20.26 3.62
CA HIS A 181 3.02 20.27 3.73
C HIS A 181 3.47 20.31 5.19
N PHE A 182 2.85 21.16 6.00
CA PHE A 182 3.16 21.27 7.41
C PHE A 182 2.87 19.96 8.15
N ALA A 183 1.72 19.32 7.90
CA ALA A 183 1.40 18.02 8.47
C ALA A 183 2.43 16.93 8.09
N LEU A 184 2.88 16.92 6.83
CA LEU A 184 3.94 16.02 6.36
C LEU A 184 5.28 16.29 7.04
N ALA A 185 5.65 17.56 7.19
CA ALA A 185 6.86 17.97 7.88
C ALA A 185 6.82 17.57 9.36
N CYS A 186 5.71 17.80 10.05
CA CYS A 186 5.50 17.36 11.43
C CYS A 186 5.61 15.84 11.56
N PHE A 187 5.05 15.09 10.60
CA PHE A 187 5.17 13.64 10.59
C PHE A 187 6.62 13.17 10.40
N LEU A 188 7.35 13.71 9.42
CA LEU A 188 8.75 13.38 9.17
C LEU A 188 9.63 13.74 10.38
N LEU A 189 9.36 14.88 11.02
CA LEU A 189 10.04 15.34 12.22
C LEU A 189 9.78 14.38 13.40
N TYR A 190 8.51 14.00 13.64
CA TYR A 190 8.15 13.01 14.65
C TYR A 190 8.84 11.65 14.40
N TYR A 191 8.82 11.19 13.14
CA TYR A 191 9.47 9.95 12.74
C TYR A 191 11.00 10.02 12.94
N ALA A 192 11.63 11.13 12.57
CA ALA A 192 13.06 11.36 12.80
C ALA A 192 13.41 11.35 14.30
N PHE A 193 12.61 11.98 15.16
CA PHE A 193 12.82 11.94 16.61
C PHE A 193 12.65 10.53 17.19
N LYS A 194 11.68 9.75 16.70
CA LYS A 194 11.50 8.35 17.10
C LYS A 194 12.65 7.46 16.62
N LEU A 195 13.21 7.72 15.44
CA LEU A 195 14.40 7.03 14.96
C LEU A 195 15.66 7.35 15.75
N ILE A 196 15.74 8.49 16.43
CA ILE A 196 16.87 8.86 17.30
C ILE A 196 16.75 8.18 18.69
N ALA A 197 15.57 7.63 19.04
CA ALA A 197 15.39 6.94 20.31
C ALA A 197 16.23 5.65 20.35
N PRO A 198 17.25 5.55 21.22
CA PRO A 198 18.24 4.47 21.17
C PRO A 198 17.63 3.07 21.38
N GLY A 199 16.52 2.96 22.12
CA GLY A 199 15.79 1.72 22.32
C GLY A 199 15.09 1.15 21.06
N ILE A 200 14.93 1.95 20.01
CA ILE A 200 14.35 1.51 18.73
C ILE A 200 15.47 1.16 17.73
N ILE A 201 16.62 1.85 17.79
CA ILE A 201 17.78 1.61 16.90
C ILE A 201 18.52 0.32 17.28
N ARG A 202 18.50 -0.07 18.56
CA ARG A 202 19.13 -1.30 19.07
C ARG A 202 18.09 -2.17 19.78
N PRO A 203 17.23 -2.89 19.04
CA PRO A 203 16.26 -3.80 19.66
C PRO A 203 16.93 -5.00 20.34
N TYR A 204 18.22 -5.23 20.08
CA TYR A 204 19.06 -6.23 20.74
C TYR A 204 20.16 -5.52 21.54
N SER A 205 19.81 -5.00 22.71
CA SER A 205 20.80 -4.75 23.75
C SER A 205 20.97 -6.06 24.54
N TYR A 206 22.09 -6.75 24.30
CA TYR A 206 22.71 -7.59 25.32
C TYR A 206 23.13 -6.72 26.51
#